data_AF-A0A7V8ZAQ9-F1
#
_entry.id   AF-A0A7V8ZAQ9-F1
#
_cell.length_a   1.000
_cell.length_b   1.000
_cell.length_c   1.000
_cell.angle_alpha   90.00
_cell.angle_beta   90.00
_cell.angle_gamma   90.00
#
_symmetry.space_group_name_H-M   'P 1'
#
loop_
_entity.id
_entity.type
_entity.pdbx_description
1 polymer ?
#
loop_
_entity_poly.entity_id
_entity_poly.type
_entity_poly.pdbx_seq_one_letter_code
_entity_poly.pdbx_strand_id
1 'polypeptide(L)'
;MKNSNSCALFISALLLLVLCLTTESHAQGNPQRGRIAGTVTDAAGAAVMGAAVSLVDASGAVVGVVQSDTGGRYVIENIAAGSYALRTTKPTFADARQAVMVAVGETTANVRLEVGELAAEVTVTAEAGNVVDARRIDQQVNVVSENRIAERASEVVAQVADEEPGVNLQRTSPSISGIFVRGLTGRNVAIYNDGVRFTTSAQRGGINTFLNLNEATNLEAVEIVRGAATSQYGSDALGGAVNFIPHRPVFGDRDGEFHGNANLFFTSASAGFGGNTLLTYGTERYGLLANLSARRINTLRPGGDFDTHSALTRFLGIRSDIFGERLPDTAFTQYGGLLRANFALNETSQLIFSYTRNQQDGGKRYDQLLGGDGNLRADLRNLMLDFLVARLTKQNLGFFDNSAFTFSYNGQREERTNQGGQGN
;
A
#
# COMPACT_ATOMS: atom_id res chain seq x y z
N MET A 1 1.78 -35.11 -23.47
CA MET A 1 1.70 -33.75 -24.06
C MET A 1 0.22 -33.41 -24.19
N LYS A 2 -0.31 -32.57 -23.29
CA LYS A 2 -1.74 -32.18 -23.23
C LYS A 2 -1.87 -30.71 -23.64
N ASN A 3 -2.88 -30.44 -24.45
CA ASN A 3 -3.11 -29.23 -25.25
C ASN A 3 -3.37 -27.96 -24.42
N SER A 4 -2.80 -26.84 -24.86
CA SER A 4 -2.82 -25.49 -24.24
C SER A 4 -3.44 -24.43 -25.17
N ASN A 5 -4.53 -24.73 -25.88
CA ASN A 5 -5.05 -23.83 -26.92
C ASN A 5 -6.47 -23.27 -26.67
N SER A 6 -7.05 -23.52 -25.49
CA SER A 6 -8.44 -23.10 -25.21
C SER A 6 -8.57 -21.69 -24.59
N CYS A 7 -7.47 -21.10 -24.08
CA CYS A 7 -7.49 -19.80 -23.41
C CYS A 7 -7.30 -18.62 -24.37
N ALA A 8 -6.58 -18.81 -25.47
CA ALA A 8 -6.30 -17.76 -26.46
C ALA A 8 -7.54 -17.38 -27.31
N LEU A 9 -8.47 -18.31 -27.52
CA LEU A 9 -9.66 -18.07 -28.36
C LEU A 9 -10.78 -17.27 -27.66
N PHE A 10 -10.81 -17.23 -26.33
CA PHE A 10 -11.81 -16.44 -25.58
C PHE A 10 -11.43 -14.96 -25.45
N ILE A 11 -10.14 -14.66 -25.40
CA ILE A 11 -9.62 -13.28 -25.29
C ILE A 11 -9.77 -12.53 -26.62
N SER A 12 -9.63 -13.21 -27.76
CA SER A 12 -9.82 -12.60 -29.08
C SER A 12 -11.29 -12.30 -29.42
N ALA A 13 -12.24 -13.06 -28.87
CA ALA A 13 -13.67 -12.87 -29.13
C ALA A 13 -14.27 -11.68 -28.33
N LEU A 14 -13.71 -11.37 -27.15
CA LEU A 14 -14.14 -10.23 -26.34
C LEU A 14 -13.62 -8.89 -26.90
N LEU A 15 -12.43 -8.89 -27.52
CA LEU A 15 -11.82 -7.69 -28.12
C LEU A 15 -12.54 -7.22 -29.41
N LEU A 16 -13.18 -8.13 -30.14
CA LEU A 16 -13.90 -7.84 -31.38
C LEU A 16 -15.36 -7.42 -31.18
N LEU A 17 -15.96 -7.71 -30.02
CA LEU A 17 -17.32 -7.26 -29.67
C LEU A 17 -17.35 -5.81 -29.18
N VAL A 18 -16.23 -5.30 -28.64
CA VAL A 18 -16.10 -3.92 -28.14
C VAL A 18 -15.87 -2.90 -29.27
N LEU A 19 -15.38 -3.32 -30.44
CA LEU A 19 -15.09 -2.41 -31.56
C LEU A 19 -16.31 -2.03 -32.44
N CYS A 20 -17.49 -2.61 -32.21
CA CYS A 20 -18.65 -2.45 -33.11
C CYS A 20 -19.76 -1.53 -32.58
N LEU A 21 -19.56 -0.82 -31.47
CA LEU A 21 -20.62 -0.06 -30.77
C LEU A 21 -20.47 1.47 -30.83
N THR A 22 -19.59 2.05 -31.65
CA THR A 22 -19.42 3.51 -31.73
C THR A 22 -19.79 4.07 -33.09
N THR A 23 -21.07 4.31 -33.33
CA THR A 23 -21.53 5.32 -34.29
C THR A 23 -22.62 6.15 -33.63
N GLU A 24 -22.24 7.28 -33.02
CA GLU A 24 -23.19 8.34 -32.70
C GLU A 24 -23.00 9.49 -33.70
N SER A 25 -24.12 9.90 -34.29
CA SER A 25 -24.22 11.04 -35.20
C SER A 25 -24.24 12.34 -34.40
N HIS A 26 -23.32 13.25 -34.67
CA HIS A 26 -23.37 14.61 -34.13
C HIS A 26 -24.33 15.50 -34.94
N ALA A 27 -25.42 15.92 -34.31
CA ALA A 27 -26.19 17.09 -34.73
C ALA A 27 -25.57 18.36 -34.10
N GLN A 28 -25.24 19.36 -34.93
CA GLN A 28 -24.74 20.65 -34.47
C GLN A 28 -25.90 21.59 -34.10
N GLY A 29 -26.11 21.81 -32.81
CA GLY A 29 -26.84 22.95 -32.27
C GLY A 29 -25.85 23.99 -31.74
N ASN A 30 -26.01 25.26 -32.11
CA ASN A 30 -25.16 26.36 -31.65
C ASN A 30 -25.36 26.58 -30.12
N PRO A 31 -24.36 26.34 -29.25
CA PRO A 31 -24.57 26.47 -27.81
C PRO A 31 -24.55 27.95 -27.41
N GLN A 32 -25.57 28.38 -26.68
CA GLN A 32 -25.53 29.64 -25.95
C GLN A 32 -24.53 29.50 -24.79
N ARG A 33 -23.42 30.25 -24.86
CA ARG A 33 -22.30 30.17 -23.91
C ARG A 33 -22.23 31.41 -23.01
N GLY A 34 -21.80 31.22 -21.76
CA GLY A 34 -21.54 32.24 -20.75
C GLY A 34 -20.14 32.09 -20.14
N ARG A 35 -19.90 32.80 -19.02
CA ARG A 35 -18.69 32.72 -18.20
C ARG A 35 -19.04 32.67 -16.72
N ILE A 36 -18.20 32.02 -15.93
CA ILE A 36 -18.28 32.05 -14.47
C ILE A 36 -17.07 32.81 -13.91
N ALA A 37 -17.32 33.73 -12.99
CA ALA A 37 -16.27 34.52 -12.34
C ALA A 37 -16.51 34.58 -10.84
N GLY A 38 -15.46 34.78 -10.06
CA GLY A 38 -15.59 34.79 -8.61
C GLY A 38 -14.31 35.10 -7.88
N THR A 39 -14.39 35.04 -6.56
CA THR A 39 -13.25 35.16 -5.65
C THR A 39 -13.20 33.96 -4.71
N VAL A 40 -11.99 33.50 -4.41
CA VAL A 40 -11.68 32.47 -3.42
C VAL A 40 -11.13 33.15 -2.18
N THR A 41 -11.81 32.98 -1.05
CA THR A 41 -11.45 33.57 0.25
C THR A 41 -11.32 32.50 1.31
N ASP A 42 -10.56 32.75 2.36
CA ASP A 42 -10.48 31.87 3.54
C ASP A 42 -11.57 32.19 4.58
N ALA A 43 -11.57 31.44 5.68
CA ALA A 43 -12.50 31.66 6.79
C ALA A 43 -12.37 33.03 7.47
N ALA A 44 -11.24 33.71 7.34
CA ALA A 44 -11.00 35.07 7.85
C ALA A 44 -11.34 36.17 6.82
N GLY A 45 -11.74 35.79 5.60
CA GLY A 45 -12.05 36.71 4.51
C GLY A 45 -10.83 37.18 3.71
N ALA A 46 -9.65 36.59 3.92
CA ALA A 46 -8.45 36.89 3.14
C ALA A 46 -8.48 36.15 1.79
N ALA A 47 -7.92 36.77 0.75
CA ALA A 47 -7.86 36.19 -0.58
C ALA A 47 -6.90 35.00 -0.65
N VAL A 48 -7.35 33.88 -1.24
CA VAL A 48 -6.54 32.66 -1.40
C VAL A 48 -5.97 32.59 -2.81
N MET A 49 -4.64 32.75 -2.93
CA MET A 49 -3.92 32.66 -4.19
C MET A 49 -3.60 31.21 -4.61
N GLY A 50 -3.72 30.91 -5.90
CA GLY A 50 -3.32 29.63 -6.47
C GLY A 50 -4.17 28.46 -5.99
N ALA A 51 -5.42 28.70 -5.63
CA ALA A 51 -6.42 27.64 -5.44
C ALA A 51 -6.88 27.15 -6.82
N ALA A 52 -6.91 25.84 -7.01
CA ALA A 52 -7.40 25.25 -8.26
C ALA A 52 -8.93 25.25 -8.23
N VAL A 53 -9.55 26.03 -9.11
CA VAL A 53 -10.99 26.13 -9.27
C VAL A 53 -11.38 25.37 -10.53
N SER A 54 -12.10 24.27 -10.38
CA SER A 54 -12.64 23.48 -11.48
C SER A 54 -14.17 23.56 -11.51
N LEU A 55 -14.71 23.75 -12.71
CA LEU A 55 -16.14 23.66 -12.97
C LEU A 55 -16.43 22.27 -13.53
N VAL A 56 -17.38 21.58 -12.91
CA VAL A 56 -17.73 20.19 -13.18
C VAL A 56 -19.19 20.13 -13.61
N ASP A 57 -19.50 19.46 -14.71
CA ASP A 57 -20.88 19.31 -15.16
C ASP A 57 -21.64 18.19 -14.41
N ALA A 58 -22.92 17.99 -14.75
CA ALA A 58 -23.75 16.95 -14.13
C ALA A 58 -23.27 15.52 -14.40
N SER A 59 -22.36 15.31 -15.35
CA SER A 59 -21.68 14.04 -15.64
C SER A 59 -20.36 13.85 -14.88
N GLY A 60 -19.87 14.87 -14.16
CA GLY A 60 -18.56 14.82 -13.49
C GLY A 60 -17.41 15.32 -14.35
N ALA A 61 -17.65 15.73 -15.60
CA ALA A 61 -16.58 16.18 -16.48
C ALA A 61 -16.14 17.60 -16.11
N VAL A 62 -14.81 17.81 -15.99
CA VAL A 62 -14.23 19.13 -15.78
C VAL A 62 -14.34 19.94 -17.07
N VAL A 63 -15.28 20.87 -17.11
CA VAL A 63 -15.53 21.75 -18.27
C VAL A 63 -14.59 22.97 -18.30
N GLY A 64 -13.88 23.23 -17.20
CA GLY A 64 -12.83 24.24 -17.14
C GLY A 64 -12.10 24.22 -15.80
N VAL A 65 -10.81 24.51 -15.83
CA VAL A 65 -9.97 24.63 -14.63
C VAL A 65 -9.10 25.87 -14.73
N VAL A 66 -9.04 26.64 -13.66
CA VAL A 66 -8.19 27.84 -13.54
C VAL A 66 -7.61 27.91 -12.13
N GLN A 67 -6.56 28.70 -11.96
CA GLN A 67 -6.02 29.03 -10.65
C GLN A 67 -6.44 30.44 -10.25
N SER A 68 -6.77 30.64 -8.97
CA SER A 68 -7.04 31.97 -8.44
C SER A 68 -5.79 32.85 -8.44
N ASP A 69 -5.95 34.13 -8.79
CA ASP A 69 -4.86 35.11 -8.83
C ASP A 69 -4.46 35.64 -7.44
N THR A 70 -3.58 36.65 -7.41
CA THR A 70 -3.09 37.27 -6.17
C THR A 70 -4.17 37.96 -5.34
N GLY A 71 -5.29 38.35 -5.96
CA GLY A 71 -6.48 38.88 -5.29
C GLY A 71 -7.54 37.80 -5.04
N GLY A 72 -7.22 36.52 -5.24
CA GLY A 72 -8.14 35.39 -5.10
C GLY A 72 -9.15 35.29 -6.23
N ARG A 73 -9.06 36.10 -7.28
CA ARG A 73 -10.05 36.14 -8.36
C ARG A 73 -9.81 35.00 -9.35
N TYR A 74 -10.89 34.44 -9.88
CA TYR A 74 -10.86 33.45 -10.95
C TYR A 74 -11.93 33.76 -12.00
N VAL A 75 -11.69 33.35 -13.24
CA VAL A 75 -12.64 33.45 -14.36
C VAL A 75 -12.50 32.22 -15.25
N ILE A 76 -13.60 31.50 -15.50
CA ILE A 76 -13.69 30.40 -16.46
C ILE A 76 -14.63 30.86 -17.58
N GLU A 77 -14.09 30.98 -18.78
CA GLU A 77 -14.82 31.47 -19.95
C GLU A 77 -15.40 30.32 -20.80
N ASN A 78 -16.32 30.67 -21.71
CA ASN A 78 -16.76 29.79 -22.78
C ASN A 78 -17.54 28.53 -22.32
N ILE A 79 -18.31 28.66 -21.24
CA ILE A 79 -19.09 27.57 -20.61
C ILE A 79 -20.53 27.57 -21.15
N ALA A 80 -21.07 26.40 -21.51
CA ALA A 80 -22.47 26.31 -21.92
C ALA A 80 -23.43 26.68 -20.76
N ALA A 81 -24.58 27.27 -21.06
CA ALA A 81 -25.58 27.50 -20.01
C ALA A 81 -26.10 26.17 -19.45
N GLY A 82 -26.13 26.01 -18.13
CA GLY A 82 -26.43 24.72 -17.49
C GLY A 82 -26.17 24.70 -15.99
N SER A 83 -26.44 23.56 -15.36
CA SER A 83 -26.14 23.33 -13.94
C SER A 83 -24.77 22.64 -13.79
N TYR A 84 -23.95 23.17 -12.90
CA TYR A 84 -22.58 22.74 -12.66
C TYR A 84 -22.29 22.64 -11.17
N ALA A 85 -21.24 21.91 -10.81
CA ALA A 85 -20.61 21.95 -9.51
C ALA A 85 -19.24 22.65 -9.63
N LEU A 86 -19.04 23.69 -8.85
CA LEU A 86 -17.76 24.36 -8.70
C LEU A 86 -16.97 23.67 -7.59
N ARG A 87 -15.87 23.02 -7.93
CA ARG A 87 -14.94 22.41 -6.98
C ARG A 87 -13.72 23.31 -6.82
N THR A 88 -13.28 23.51 -5.60
CA THR A 88 -12.08 24.32 -5.30
C THR A 88 -11.17 23.56 -4.35
N THR A 89 -9.92 23.39 -4.75
CA THR A 89 -8.91 22.67 -3.97
C THR A 89 -7.67 23.53 -3.76
N LYS A 90 -7.08 23.44 -2.57
CA LYS A 90 -5.80 24.07 -2.22
C LYS A 90 -5.16 23.23 -1.11
N PRO A 91 -3.87 22.86 -1.22
CA PRO A 91 -3.17 22.24 -0.10
C PRO A 91 -3.36 23.06 1.18
N THR A 92 -3.58 22.40 2.32
CA THR A 92 -3.92 22.98 3.65
C THR A 92 -5.34 23.55 3.83
N PHE A 93 -6.21 23.46 2.82
CA PHE A 93 -7.62 23.83 2.92
C PHE A 93 -8.51 22.61 2.70
N ALA A 94 -9.73 22.62 3.25
CA ALA A 94 -10.73 21.61 2.95
C ALA A 94 -11.26 21.81 1.53
N ASP A 95 -11.47 20.72 0.81
CA ASP A 95 -12.09 20.75 -0.52
C ASP A 95 -13.50 21.37 -0.43
N ALA A 96 -13.73 22.46 -1.17
CA ALA A 96 -15.04 23.08 -1.25
C ALA A 96 -15.77 22.65 -2.54
N ARG A 97 -17.07 22.37 -2.42
CA ARG A 97 -17.96 22.06 -3.55
C ARG A 97 -19.23 22.90 -3.45
N GLN A 98 -19.58 23.61 -4.51
CA GLN A 98 -20.75 24.47 -4.58
C GLN A 98 -21.52 24.26 -5.88
N ALA A 99 -22.84 24.06 -5.80
CA ALA A 99 -23.68 24.02 -7.01
C ALA A 99 -23.84 25.43 -7.60
N VAL A 100 -23.66 25.57 -8.91
CA VAL A 100 -23.79 26.83 -9.65
C VAL A 100 -24.58 26.62 -10.93
N MET A 101 -25.54 27.51 -11.20
CA MET A 101 -26.29 27.54 -12.46
C MET A 101 -25.70 28.62 -13.36
N VAL A 102 -25.01 28.21 -14.42
CA VAL A 102 -24.40 29.12 -15.39
C VAL A 102 -25.46 29.57 -16.39
N ALA A 103 -25.72 30.88 -16.45
CA ALA A 103 -26.62 31.50 -17.41
C ALA A 103 -25.88 31.99 -18.66
N VAL A 104 -26.63 32.34 -19.72
CA VAL A 104 -26.08 33.01 -20.91
C VAL A 104 -25.65 34.43 -20.51
N GLY A 105 -24.35 34.63 -20.30
CA GLY A 105 -23.78 35.87 -19.74
C GLY A 105 -22.74 35.59 -18.65
N GLU A 106 -22.57 36.50 -17.70
CA GLU A 106 -21.68 36.30 -16.54
C GLU A 106 -22.47 35.78 -15.35
N THR A 107 -21.95 34.71 -14.74
CA THR A 107 -22.44 34.14 -13.48
C THR A 107 -21.37 34.35 -12.41
N THR A 108 -21.73 34.96 -11.28
CA THR A 108 -20.80 35.16 -10.16
C THR A 108 -20.98 34.08 -9.10
N ALA A 109 -19.88 33.41 -8.71
CA ALA A 109 -19.86 32.47 -7.60
C ALA A 109 -18.64 32.73 -6.72
N ASN A 110 -18.82 33.06 -5.45
CA ASN A 110 -17.69 33.24 -4.53
C ASN A 110 -17.53 31.98 -3.69
N VAL A 111 -16.28 31.54 -3.52
CA VAL A 111 -15.94 30.34 -2.76
C VAL A 111 -15.24 30.76 -1.47
N ARG A 112 -15.74 30.24 -0.35
CA ARG A 112 -15.06 30.33 0.95
C ARG A 112 -14.43 28.97 1.23
N LEU A 113 -13.11 28.93 1.32
CA LEU A 113 -12.35 27.77 1.75
C LEU A 113 -12.23 27.79 3.27
N GLU A 114 -12.69 26.72 3.90
CA GLU A 114 -12.40 26.47 5.30
C GLU A 114 -10.97 25.92 5.43
N VAL A 115 -10.28 26.31 6.51
CA VAL A 115 -8.98 25.71 6.83
C VAL A 115 -9.23 24.22 7.00
N GLY A 116 -8.63 23.43 6.12
CA GLY A 116 -8.64 21.99 6.27
C GLY A 116 -7.75 21.69 7.46
N GLU A 117 -8.19 20.80 8.35
CA GLU A 117 -7.22 20.20 9.25
C GLU A 117 -6.08 19.69 8.38
N LEU A 118 -4.84 20.08 8.71
CA LEU A 118 -3.67 19.53 8.05
C LEU A 118 -3.85 18.01 8.17
N ALA A 119 -4.25 17.36 7.08
CA ALA A 119 -4.38 15.92 7.03
C ALA A 119 -2.95 15.41 7.16
N ALA A 120 -2.52 15.22 8.41
CA ALA A 120 -1.50 14.25 8.69
C ALA A 120 -2.14 12.94 8.21
N GLU A 121 -1.71 12.51 7.04
CA GLU A 121 -2.00 11.23 6.40
C GLU A 121 -1.36 10.09 7.23
N VAL A 122 -1.59 10.11 8.54
CA VAL A 122 -1.02 9.20 9.53
C VAL A 122 -2.16 8.84 10.47
N THR A 123 -3.11 8.13 9.89
CA THR A 123 -4.21 7.57 10.65
C THR A 123 -3.79 6.24 11.27
N VAL A 124 -4.28 5.95 12.47
CA VAL A 124 -3.96 4.76 13.26
C VAL A 124 -5.23 3.96 13.50
N THR A 125 -5.17 2.65 13.29
CA THR A 125 -6.20 1.71 13.73
C THR A 125 -6.05 1.46 15.24
N ALA A 126 -6.37 2.49 16.05
CA ALA A 126 -6.11 2.52 17.50
C ALA A 126 -6.97 1.54 18.30
N GLU A 127 -8.11 1.17 17.74
CA GLU A 127 -8.93 0.02 18.08
C GLU A 127 -9.16 -0.77 16.79
N ALA A 128 -9.27 -2.09 16.85
CA ALA A 128 -9.48 -2.91 15.65
C ALA A 128 -10.70 -2.42 14.84
N GLY A 129 -10.45 -1.71 13.73
CA GLY A 129 -11.48 -1.13 12.87
C GLY A 129 -11.73 0.38 12.99
N ASN A 130 -11.13 1.09 13.95
CA ASN A 130 -11.31 2.54 14.14
C ASN A 130 -10.03 3.33 13.81
N VAL A 131 -10.15 4.24 12.86
CA VAL A 131 -9.07 5.06 12.30
C VAL A 131 -9.02 6.41 13.03
N VAL A 132 -7.96 6.68 13.79
CA VAL A 132 -7.79 7.87 14.65
C VAL A 132 -6.43 8.53 14.38
N ASP A 133 -6.33 9.86 14.45
CA ASP A 133 -5.05 10.58 14.33
C ASP A 133 -4.04 10.10 15.40
N ALA A 134 -2.81 9.77 14.96
CA ALA A 134 -1.73 9.30 15.83
C ALA A 134 -1.36 10.27 16.98
N ARG A 135 -1.71 11.55 16.88
CA ARG A 135 -1.46 12.57 17.92
C ARG A 135 -2.54 12.63 18.99
N ARG A 136 -3.69 11.99 18.74
CA ARG A 136 -4.87 12.00 19.63
C ARG A 136 -4.99 10.72 20.46
N ILE A 137 -4.04 9.80 20.31
CA ILE A 137 -4.00 8.54 21.02
C ILE A 137 -3.03 8.61 22.20
N ASP A 138 -3.47 8.11 23.35
CA ASP A 138 -2.62 7.95 24.53
C ASP A 138 -1.65 6.75 24.41
N GLN A 139 -1.81 5.97 23.34
CA GLN A 139 -1.02 4.77 23.07
C GLN A 139 0.25 5.10 22.30
N GLN A 140 1.36 4.42 22.63
CA GLN A 140 2.59 4.53 21.85
C GLN A 140 2.48 3.71 20.57
N VAL A 141 2.24 4.39 19.45
CA VAL A 141 2.17 3.79 18.12
C VAL A 141 3.18 4.45 17.20
N ASN A 142 3.90 3.63 16.45
CA ASN A 142 4.70 4.11 15.34
C ASN A 142 3.93 3.85 14.05
N VAL A 143 3.82 4.87 13.22
CA VAL A 143 3.23 4.74 11.90
C VAL A 143 4.31 5.00 10.88
N VAL A 144 4.64 3.97 10.12
CA VAL A 144 5.56 4.05 9.00
C VAL A 144 4.70 4.32 7.77
N SER A 145 4.76 5.55 7.27
CA SER A 145 4.02 5.98 6.07
C SER A 145 4.59 5.36 4.79
N GLU A 146 3.81 5.34 3.72
CA GLU A 146 4.21 4.87 2.39
C GLU A 146 5.59 5.37 1.95
N ASN A 147 5.85 6.68 2.07
CA ASN A 147 7.14 7.26 1.69
C ASN A 147 8.31 6.66 2.49
N ARG A 148 8.15 6.46 3.80
CA ARG A 148 9.19 5.82 4.62
C ARG A 148 9.33 4.33 4.31
N ILE A 149 8.23 3.65 3.98
CA ILE A 149 8.27 2.25 3.53
C ILE A 149 9.08 2.17 2.23
N ALA A 150 8.82 3.04 1.26
CA ALA A 150 9.53 3.08 -0.01
C ALA A 150 11.03 3.41 0.15
N GLU A 151 11.38 4.28 1.10
CA GLU A 151 12.78 4.65 1.39
C GLU A 151 13.55 3.53 2.10
N ARG A 152 12.92 2.80 3.03
CA ARG A 152 13.61 1.83 3.90
C ARG A 152 13.50 0.38 3.42
N ALA A 153 12.32 -0.02 2.95
CA ALA A 153 11.98 -1.42 2.68
C ALA A 153 12.20 -1.86 1.23
N SER A 154 13.38 -1.55 0.70
CA SER A 154 13.76 -1.87 -0.69
C SER A 154 13.96 -3.37 -0.95
N GLU A 155 14.44 -4.14 0.04
CA GLU A 155 14.72 -5.56 -0.14
C GLU A 155 13.64 -6.44 0.46
N VAL A 156 13.28 -6.20 1.73
CA VAL A 156 12.30 -6.99 2.48
C VAL A 156 11.48 -6.11 3.42
N VAL A 157 10.21 -6.47 3.63
CA VAL A 157 9.27 -5.67 4.45
C VAL A 157 9.73 -5.46 5.89
N ALA A 158 10.51 -6.39 6.47
CA ALA A 158 10.97 -6.23 7.85
C ALA A 158 11.85 -4.99 8.06
N GLN A 159 12.43 -4.41 7.01
CA GLN A 159 13.18 -3.14 7.04
C GLN A 159 12.34 -1.92 7.45
N VAL A 160 11.01 -2.01 7.43
CA VAL A 160 10.16 -0.95 8.00
C VAL A 160 10.43 -0.71 9.49
N ALA A 161 11.03 -1.70 10.18
CA ALA A 161 11.47 -1.57 11.57
C ALA A 161 12.75 -0.73 11.74
N ASP A 162 13.52 -0.52 10.67
CA ASP A 162 14.72 0.29 10.74
C ASP A 162 14.34 1.73 11.10
N GLU A 163 15.13 2.33 12.00
CA GLU A 163 14.96 3.70 12.51
C GLU A 163 13.68 3.94 13.33
N GLU A 164 12.91 2.90 13.67
CA GLU A 164 11.71 3.04 14.50
C GLU A 164 12.04 2.82 16.00
N PRO A 165 11.83 3.81 16.89
CA PRO A 165 12.21 3.70 18.30
C PRO A 165 11.65 2.46 19.01
N GLY A 166 12.49 1.66 19.67
CA GLY A 166 12.03 0.46 20.39
C GLY A 166 11.49 -0.65 19.50
N VAL A 167 11.71 -0.54 18.18
CA VAL A 167 11.52 -1.60 17.19
C VAL A 167 12.91 -1.93 16.65
N ASN A 168 13.17 -3.21 16.38
CA ASN A 168 14.43 -3.63 15.78
C ASN A 168 14.15 -4.65 14.67
N LEU A 169 14.96 -4.60 13.63
CA LEU A 169 15.06 -5.62 12.62
C LEU A 169 16.07 -6.69 13.07
N GLN A 170 15.65 -7.96 13.07
CA GLN A 170 16.56 -9.09 13.22
C GLN A 170 16.51 -9.95 11.96
N ARG A 171 17.67 -10.43 11.50
CA ARG A 171 17.79 -11.31 10.35
C ARG A 171 18.55 -12.57 10.73
N THR A 172 18.12 -13.73 10.23
CA THR A 172 18.97 -14.93 10.16
C THR A 172 19.59 -15.07 8.77
N SER A 173 18.96 -14.50 7.75
CA SER A 173 19.44 -14.39 6.38
C SER A 173 18.79 -13.15 5.76
N PRO A 174 19.35 -12.54 4.69
CA PRO A 174 18.66 -11.45 3.99
C PRO A 174 17.22 -11.80 3.58
N SER A 175 16.93 -13.07 3.32
CA SER A 175 15.61 -13.56 2.93
C SER A 175 14.70 -13.95 4.12
N ILE A 176 15.22 -14.01 5.35
CA ILE A 176 14.46 -14.34 6.58
C ILE A 176 14.72 -13.32 7.67
N SER A 177 13.67 -12.55 7.97
CA SER A 177 13.74 -11.42 8.87
C SER A 177 12.53 -11.36 9.79
N GLY A 178 12.70 -10.75 10.95
CA GLY A 178 11.66 -10.56 11.96
C GLY A 178 11.66 -9.15 12.50
N ILE A 179 10.48 -8.65 12.83
CA ILE A 179 10.31 -7.41 13.57
C ILE A 179 10.31 -7.74 15.06
N PHE A 180 11.18 -7.06 15.81
CA PHE A 180 11.28 -7.15 17.26
C PHE A 180 10.70 -5.89 17.86
N VAL A 181 9.84 -6.04 18.85
CA VAL A 181 9.25 -4.90 19.56
C VAL A 181 9.66 -5.01 21.03
N ARG A 182 10.43 -4.02 21.51
CA ARG A 182 10.99 -4.00 22.88
C ARG A 182 11.69 -5.31 23.29
N GLY A 183 12.43 -5.91 22.35
CA GLY A 183 13.20 -7.14 22.56
C GLY A 183 12.41 -8.44 22.41
N LEU A 184 11.10 -8.38 22.17
CA LEU A 184 10.24 -9.55 21.94
C LEU A 184 9.98 -9.76 20.44
N THR A 185 9.78 -11.01 20.02
CA THR A 185 9.48 -11.40 18.63
C THR A 185 8.62 -12.67 18.57
N GLY A 186 8.36 -13.16 17.36
CA GLY A 186 7.72 -14.45 17.14
C GLY A 186 6.30 -14.46 17.70
N ARG A 187 6.00 -15.39 18.60
CA ARG A 187 4.68 -15.51 19.24
C ARG A 187 4.32 -14.34 20.15
N ASN A 188 5.28 -13.48 20.49
CA ASN A 188 5.09 -12.37 21.43
C ASN A 188 4.87 -11.02 20.71
N VAL A 189 4.92 -11.00 19.37
CA VAL A 189 4.58 -9.84 18.55
C VAL A 189 3.51 -10.29 17.55
N ALA A 190 2.30 -9.79 17.73
CA ALA A 190 1.18 -10.17 16.88
C ALA A 190 1.25 -9.40 15.54
N ILE A 191 1.20 -10.12 14.42
CA ILE A 191 1.23 -9.51 13.08
C ILE A 191 -0.15 -9.65 12.43
N TYR A 192 -0.62 -8.56 11.85
CA TYR A 192 -1.89 -8.40 11.17
C TYR A 192 -1.69 -7.85 9.76
N ASN A 193 -2.60 -8.19 8.86
CA ASN A 193 -2.74 -7.59 7.55
C ASN A 193 -4.18 -7.10 7.40
N ASP A 194 -4.37 -5.79 7.30
CA ASP A 194 -5.67 -5.10 7.31
C ASP A 194 -6.58 -5.54 8.48
N GLY A 195 -5.98 -5.68 9.67
CA GLY A 195 -6.64 -6.14 10.89
C GLY A 195 -6.92 -7.65 10.97
N VAL A 196 -6.60 -8.43 9.92
CA VAL A 196 -6.72 -9.90 9.94
C VAL A 196 -5.42 -10.51 10.41
N ARG A 197 -5.48 -11.45 11.36
CA ARG A 197 -4.30 -12.10 11.94
C ARG A 197 -3.50 -12.84 10.86
N PHE A 198 -2.25 -12.42 10.65
CA PHE A 198 -1.32 -13.05 9.69
C PHE A 198 -0.57 -14.23 10.31
N THR A 199 -0.24 -14.12 11.59
CA THR A 199 0.47 -15.19 12.32
C THR A 199 -0.48 -16.36 12.61
N THR A 200 0.03 -17.58 12.47
CA THR A 200 -0.73 -18.81 12.73
C THR A 200 -0.15 -19.54 13.94
N SER A 201 -0.86 -20.55 14.44
CA SER A 201 -0.40 -21.45 15.50
C SER A 201 0.89 -22.22 15.15
N ALA A 202 1.24 -22.30 13.87
CA ALA A 202 2.48 -22.93 13.40
C ALA A 202 3.73 -22.05 13.62
N GLN A 203 3.57 -20.80 14.06
CA GLN A 203 4.68 -19.89 14.30
C GLN A 203 5.53 -20.35 15.50
N ARG A 204 6.82 -20.57 15.24
CA ARG A 204 7.79 -21.02 16.24
C ARG A 204 8.26 -19.85 17.11
N GLY A 205 8.94 -20.17 18.22
CA GLY A 205 9.70 -19.14 18.95
C GLY A 205 10.85 -18.64 18.09
N GLY A 206 10.96 -17.33 17.88
CA GLY A 206 11.99 -16.70 17.05
C GLY A 206 11.45 -15.98 15.81
N ILE A 207 12.31 -15.82 14.79
CA ILE A 207 11.99 -15.10 13.56
C ILE A 207 10.94 -15.85 12.73
N ASN A 208 9.99 -15.12 12.17
CA ASN A 208 8.96 -15.67 11.28
C ASN A 208 9.52 -15.79 9.85
N THR A 209 9.68 -17.02 9.37
CA THR A 209 10.14 -17.33 8.01
C THR A 209 9.29 -16.67 6.91
N PHE A 210 7.98 -16.50 7.13
CA PHE A 210 7.03 -16.02 6.13
C PHE A 210 6.80 -14.51 6.18
N LEU A 211 7.37 -13.78 7.15
CA LEU A 211 7.11 -12.35 7.32
C LEU A 211 7.42 -11.55 6.04
N ASN A 212 8.57 -11.82 5.44
CA ASN A 212 9.05 -11.13 4.23
C ASN A 212 8.22 -11.43 2.97
N LEU A 213 7.33 -12.42 3.02
CA LEU A 213 6.34 -12.62 1.96
C LEU A 213 5.23 -11.57 1.98
N ASN A 214 5.10 -10.75 3.03
CA ASN A 214 4.32 -9.52 2.92
C ASN A 214 5.16 -8.56 2.07
N GLU A 215 4.62 -8.18 0.92
CA GLU A 215 5.33 -7.31 -0.01
C GLU A 215 5.15 -5.85 0.41
N ALA A 216 6.26 -5.14 0.65
CA ALA A 216 6.28 -3.75 1.08
C ALA A 216 5.56 -2.82 0.11
N THR A 217 5.69 -3.05 -1.21
CA THR A 217 5.04 -2.21 -2.23
C THR A 217 3.52 -2.36 -2.29
N ASN A 218 2.94 -3.32 -1.56
CA ASN A 218 1.48 -3.43 -1.41
C ASN A 218 0.93 -2.52 -0.31
N LEU A 219 1.80 -1.91 0.51
CA LEU A 219 1.43 -1.27 1.77
C LEU A 219 1.40 0.26 1.65
N GLU A 220 0.29 0.83 2.08
CA GLU A 220 0.10 2.27 2.28
C GLU A 220 0.72 2.72 3.62
N ALA A 221 0.62 1.86 4.65
CA ALA A 221 1.19 2.14 5.96
C ALA A 221 1.53 0.85 6.73
N VAL A 222 2.42 0.99 7.71
CA VAL A 222 2.64 -0.01 8.77
C VAL A 222 2.43 0.64 10.12
N GLU A 223 1.55 0.08 10.93
CA GLU A 223 1.33 0.51 12.31
C GLU A 223 2.00 -0.46 13.26
N ILE A 224 2.75 0.07 14.23
CA ILE A 224 3.44 -0.71 15.24
C ILE A 224 3.01 -0.19 16.61
N VAL A 225 2.07 -0.91 17.23
CA VAL A 225 1.54 -0.61 18.55
C VAL A 225 2.43 -1.26 19.61
N ARG A 226 2.80 -0.49 20.65
CA ARG A 226 3.65 -0.95 21.74
C ARG A 226 3.04 -0.69 23.11
N GLY A 227 3.36 -1.55 24.08
CA GLY A 227 2.98 -1.36 25.47
C GLY A 227 1.57 -1.85 25.80
N ALA A 228 0.98 -1.34 26.88
CA ALA A 228 -0.23 -1.93 27.48
C ALA A 228 -1.44 -2.03 26.54
N ALA A 229 -1.54 -1.14 25.54
CA ALA A 229 -2.60 -1.14 24.55
C ALA A 229 -2.66 -2.41 23.69
N THR A 230 -1.56 -3.17 23.62
CA THR A 230 -1.49 -4.39 22.82
C THR A 230 -2.42 -5.49 23.36
N SER A 231 -2.94 -5.35 24.58
CA SER A 231 -3.92 -6.28 25.16
C SER A 231 -5.18 -6.44 24.29
N GLN A 232 -5.56 -5.43 23.52
CA GLN A 232 -6.69 -5.50 22.59
C GLN A 232 -6.44 -6.46 21.41
N TYR A 233 -5.17 -6.73 21.09
CA TYR A 233 -4.75 -7.65 20.02
C TYR A 233 -4.55 -9.09 20.53
N GLY A 234 -4.86 -9.35 21.81
CA GLY A 234 -4.85 -10.68 22.42
C GLY A 234 -3.56 -11.03 23.16
N SER A 235 -3.56 -12.20 23.81
CA SER A 235 -2.50 -12.66 24.74
C SER A 235 -1.12 -12.80 24.11
N ASP A 236 -1.06 -12.96 22.79
CA ASP A 236 0.17 -13.14 22.02
C ASP A 236 0.89 -11.80 21.70
N ALA A 237 0.28 -10.65 22.00
CA ALA A 237 0.82 -9.34 21.66
C ALA A 237 1.65 -8.70 22.79
N LEU A 238 2.26 -9.50 23.68
CA LEU A 238 2.98 -9.02 24.88
C LEU A 238 4.04 -7.96 24.57
N GLY A 239 4.77 -8.11 23.46
CA GLY A 239 5.78 -7.13 23.02
C GLY A 239 5.21 -6.01 22.17
N GLY A 240 4.19 -6.31 21.37
CA GLY A 240 3.68 -5.39 20.36
C GLY A 240 2.66 -6.03 19.44
N ALA A 241 2.00 -5.18 18.66
CA ALA A 241 1.26 -5.59 17.46
C ALA A 241 1.79 -4.80 16.25
N VAL A 242 1.97 -5.48 15.13
CA VAL A 242 2.32 -4.90 13.83
C VAL A 242 1.16 -5.12 12.89
N ASN A 243 0.60 -4.06 12.33
CA ASN A 243 -0.49 -4.12 11.36
C ASN A 243 -0.02 -3.54 10.03
N PHE A 244 0.00 -4.40 9.01
CA PHE A 244 0.27 -3.99 7.64
C PHE A 244 -1.03 -3.50 7.01
N ILE A 245 -1.03 -2.26 6.51
CA ILE A 245 -2.17 -1.64 5.87
C ILE A 245 -1.92 -1.61 4.37
N PRO A 246 -2.60 -2.46 3.59
CA PRO A 246 -2.45 -2.47 2.15
C PRO A 246 -3.21 -1.32 1.49
N HIS A 247 -2.71 -0.87 0.34
CA HIS A 247 -3.39 0.13 -0.50
C HIS A 247 -4.85 -0.26 -0.78
N ARG A 248 -5.66 0.77 -0.97
CA ARG A 248 -7.09 0.65 -1.28
C ARG A 248 -7.36 1.27 -2.65
N PRO A 249 -8.27 0.68 -3.45
CA PRO A 249 -8.71 1.32 -4.67
C PRO A 249 -9.45 2.62 -4.31
N VAL A 250 -9.16 3.69 -5.04
CA VAL A 250 -9.88 4.95 -4.95
C VAL A 250 -11.18 4.81 -5.76
N PHE A 251 -12.31 5.28 -5.22
CA PHE A 251 -13.54 5.41 -6.01
C PHE A 251 -13.39 6.61 -6.95
N GLY A 252 -13.77 6.43 -8.21
CA GLY A 252 -13.67 7.48 -9.24
C GLY A 252 -15.03 8.01 -9.64
N ASP A 253 -15.06 8.85 -10.67
CA ASP A 253 -16.30 9.39 -11.25
C ASP A 253 -17.12 8.31 -12.01
N ARG A 254 -18.33 8.67 -12.43
CA ARG A 254 -19.30 7.75 -13.05
C ARG A 254 -18.75 7.00 -14.27
N ASP A 255 -17.92 7.66 -15.06
CA ASP A 255 -17.35 7.13 -16.31
C ASP A 255 -16.10 6.26 -16.07
N GLY A 256 -15.65 6.18 -14.81
CA GLY A 256 -14.47 5.43 -14.41
C GLY A 256 -13.17 6.20 -14.57
N GLU A 257 -12.32 6.11 -13.56
CA GLU A 257 -10.99 6.71 -13.54
C GLU A 257 -9.93 5.62 -13.44
N PHE A 258 -8.86 5.79 -14.21
CA PHE A 258 -7.71 4.91 -14.16
C PHE A 258 -6.49 5.68 -13.65
N HIS A 259 -5.88 5.16 -12.60
CA HIS A 259 -4.62 5.66 -12.08
C HIS A 259 -3.61 4.53 -12.01
N GLY A 260 -2.34 4.88 -12.07
CA GLY A 260 -1.29 3.89 -11.81
C GLY A 260 0.05 4.55 -11.60
N ASN A 261 0.91 3.82 -10.90
CA ASN A 261 2.29 4.18 -10.68
C ASN A 261 3.17 2.95 -10.91
N ALA A 262 4.37 3.21 -11.41
CA ALA A 262 5.40 2.21 -11.57
C ALA A 262 6.67 2.70 -10.87
N ASN A 263 7.25 1.85 -10.03
CA ASN A 263 8.48 2.15 -9.32
C ASN A 263 9.55 1.16 -9.73
N LEU A 264 10.78 1.65 -9.83
CA LEU A 264 11.98 0.85 -10.05
C LEU A 264 13.01 1.22 -8.99
N PHE A 265 13.78 0.23 -8.54
CA PHE A 265 14.87 0.46 -7.60
C PHE A 265 16.12 -0.30 -7.98
N PHE A 266 17.26 0.23 -7.50
CA PHE A 266 18.55 -0.43 -7.55
C PHE A 266 19.29 -0.20 -6.23
N THR A 267 19.94 -1.23 -5.72
CA THR A 267 20.74 -1.19 -4.48
C THR A 267 22.15 -1.67 -4.79
N SER A 268 23.16 -0.86 -4.47
CA SER A 268 24.56 -1.16 -4.84
C SER A 268 25.18 -2.24 -3.95
N ALA A 269 24.80 -2.31 -2.67
CA ALA A 269 25.36 -3.24 -1.69
C ALA A 269 25.05 -4.70 -2.05
N SER A 270 23.82 -5.02 -2.41
CA SER A 270 23.40 -6.35 -2.86
C SER A 270 23.37 -6.49 -4.38
N ALA A 271 23.72 -5.43 -5.14
CA ALA A 271 23.45 -5.34 -6.58
C ALA A 271 22.00 -5.75 -6.90
N GLY A 272 21.08 -5.43 -5.99
CA GLY A 272 19.68 -5.81 -6.07
C GLY A 272 18.91 -4.82 -6.95
N PHE A 273 17.94 -5.33 -7.69
CA PHE A 273 17.08 -4.52 -8.54
C PHE A 273 15.68 -5.10 -8.56
N GLY A 274 14.70 -4.25 -8.82
CA GLY A 274 13.31 -4.66 -8.90
C GLY A 274 12.39 -3.49 -9.11
N GLY A 275 11.10 -3.77 -8.97
CA GLY A 275 10.07 -2.76 -9.10
C GLY A 275 8.69 -3.32 -8.88
N ASN A 276 7.72 -2.42 -8.96
CA ASN A 276 6.31 -2.76 -8.94
C ASN A 276 5.52 -1.84 -9.88
N THR A 277 4.37 -2.34 -10.29
CA THR A 277 3.36 -1.56 -11.02
C THR A 277 2.04 -1.73 -10.29
N LEU A 278 1.54 -0.62 -9.75
CA LEU A 278 0.23 -0.54 -9.10
C LEU A 278 -0.72 0.19 -10.04
N LEU A 279 -1.84 -0.45 -10.35
CA LEU A 279 -2.90 0.06 -11.20
C LEU A 279 -4.19 0.07 -10.39
N THR A 280 -4.94 1.16 -10.48
CA THR A 280 -6.26 1.28 -9.89
C THR A 280 -7.26 1.72 -10.93
N TYR A 281 -8.45 1.14 -10.88
CA TYR A 281 -9.59 1.56 -11.66
C TYR A 281 -10.77 1.78 -10.74
N GLY A 282 -11.32 2.99 -10.71
CA GLY A 282 -12.37 3.40 -9.80
C GLY A 282 -13.56 3.98 -10.53
N THR A 283 -14.78 3.64 -10.12
CA THR A 283 -16.04 4.28 -10.49
C THR A 283 -16.76 4.69 -9.20
N GLU A 284 -17.95 5.27 -9.29
CA GLU A 284 -18.75 5.62 -8.11
C GLU A 284 -19.09 4.42 -7.21
N ARG A 285 -19.13 3.20 -7.76
CA ARG A 285 -19.56 1.98 -7.02
C ARG A 285 -18.53 0.86 -6.99
N TYR A 286 -17.55 0.87 -7.88
CA TYR A 286 -16.58 -0.19 -8.06
C TYR A 286 -15.18 0.38 -8.01
N GLY A 287 -14.35 -0.13 -7.11
CA GLY A 287 -12.91 0.15 -7.07
C GLY A 287 -12.12 -1.13 -7.26
N LEU A 288 -11.17 -1.15 -8.17
CA LEU A 288 -10.26 -2.25 -8.45
C LEU A 288 -8.82 -1.76 -8.26
N LEU A 289 -7.98 -2.59 -7.67
CA LEU A 289 -6.54 -2.35 -7.51
C LEU A 289 -5.80 -3.64 -7.85
N ALA A 290 -4.76 -3.51 -8.66
CA ALA A 290 -3.81 -4.57 -8.95
C ALA A 290 -2.39 -4.04 -8.77
N ASN A 291 -1.62 -4.64 -7.87
CA ASN A 291 -0.19 -4.39 -7.75
C ASN A 291 0.57 -5.66 -8.12
N LEU A 292 1.54 -5.53 -9.02
CA LEU A 292 2.46 -6.59 -9.40
C LEU A 292 3.88 -6.15 -9.08
N SER A 293 4.64 -7.00 -8.43
CA SER A 293 6.00 -6.71 -7.98
C SER A 293 6.95 -7.86 -8.28
N ALA A 294 8.19 -7.52 -8.61
CA ALA A 294 9.26 -8.47 -8.78
C ALA A 294 10.60 -7.83 -8.44
N ARG A 295 11.47 -8.58 -7.76
CA ARG A 295 12.82 -8.16 -7.39
C ARG A 295 13.80 -9.31 -7.38
N ARG A 296 15.05 -9.00 -7.69
CA ARG A 296 16.20 -9.86 -7.53
C ARG A 296 17.19 -9.17 -6.60
N ILE A 297 17.49 -9.81 -5.47
CA ILE A 297 18.55 -9.40 -4.56
C ILE A 297 19.73 -10.34 -4.79
N ASN A 298 20.90 -9.80 -5.14
CA ASN A 298 22.10 -10.61 -5.35
C ASN A 298 22.95 -10.64 -4.07
N THR A 299 24.15 -11.20 -4.15
CA THR A 299 24.97 -11.41 -2.96
C THR A 299 25.39 -10.08 -2.33
N LEU A 300 25.19 -9.98 -1.02
CA LEU A 300 25.42 -8.78 -0.25
C LEU A 300 26.91 -8.51 -0.08
N ARG A 301 27.36 -7.29 -0.35
CA ARG A 301 28.70 -6.83 0.06
C ARG A 301 28.66 -6.43 1.54
N PRO A 302 29.47 -7.06 2.41
CA PRO A 302 29.50 -6.71 3.84
C PRO A 302 30.12 -5.33 4.08
N GLY A 303 29.78 -4.70 5.19
CA GLY A 303 30.41 -3.45 5.62
C GLY A 303 31.84 -3.69 6.12
N GLY A 304 32.81 -2.95 5.60
CA GLY A 304 34.21 -3.04 6.02
C GLY A 304 34.86 -4.41 5.79
N ASP A 305 34.29 -5.25 4.93
CA ASP A 305 34.74 -6.61 4.64
C ASP A 305 34.66 -7.60 5.82
N PHE A 306 33.85 -7.27 6.84
CA PHE A 306 33.60 -8.13 8.00
C PHE A 306 32.19 -8.71 7.94
N ASP A 307 32.07 -10.02 7.71
CA ASP A 307 30.86 -10.75 8.01
C ASP A 307 30.78 -11.03 9.51
N THR A 308 29.87 -10.35 10.19
CA THR A 308 29.61 -10.56 11.62
C THR A 308 28.90 -11.86 11.94
N HIS A 309 28.41 -12.62 10.94
CA HIS A 309 27.81 -13.93 11.16
C HIS A 309 28.84 -15.05 11.13
N SER A 310 29.87 -14.95 10.29
CA SER A 310 30.96 -15.92 10.20
C SER A 310 31.72 -16.09 11.53
N ALA A 311 31.73 -17.32 12.02
CA ALA A 311 32.49 -17.77 13.19
C ALA A 311 34.00 -17.55 12.99
N LEU A 312 34.50 -17.66 11.76
CA LEU A 312 35.90 -17.38 11.44
C LEU A 312 36.22 -15.89 11.68
N THR A 313 35.33 -15.00 11.24
CA THR A 313 35.46 -13.56 11.49
C THR A 313 35.34 -13.26 12.98
N ARG A 314 34.32 -13.79 13.65
CA ARG A 314 34.01 -13.50 15.06
C ARG A 314 35.05 -14.02 16.04
N PHE A 315 35.54 -15.24 15.86
CA PHE A 315 36.42 -15.91 16.82
C PHE A 315 37.89 -15.85 16.43
N LEU A 316 38.19 -15.79 15.12
CA LEU A 316 39.57 -15.80 14.63
C LEU A 316 39.99 -14.48 13.98
N GLY A 317 39.09 -13.49 13.84
CA GLY A 317 39.38 -12.19 13.23
C GLY A 317 39.68 -12.27 11.73
N ILE A 318 39.36 -13.39 11.09
CA ILE A 318 39.64 -13.62 9.67
C ILE A 318 38.65 -12.79 8.84
N ARG A 319 39.17 -11.88 8.01
CA ARG A 319 38.34 -11.04 7.14
C ARG A 319 37.60 -11.88 6.10
N SER A 320 36.39 -11.45 5.73
CA SER A 320 35.51 -12.23 4.85
C SER A 320 35.87 -12.12 3.37
N ASP A 321 36.60 -11.07 2.99
CA ASP A 321 37.16 -10.85 1.66
C ASP A 321 38.09 -11.97 1.18
N ILE A 322 38.71 -12.73 2.10
CA ILE A 322 39.51 -13.92 1.80
C ILE A 322 38.69 -14.98 1.05
N PHE A 323 37.38 -15.05 1.30
CA PHE A 323 36.45 -15.96 0.62
C PHE A 323 35.72 -15.31 -0.55
N GLY A 324 35.96 -14.02 -0.80
CA GLY A 324 35.34 -13.21 -1.85
C GLY A 324 34.78 -11.89 -1.34
N GLU A 325 34.63 -10.91 -2.22
CA GLU A 325 34.16 -9.55 -1.87
C GLU A 325 32.68 -9.48 -1.44
N ARG A 326 31.91 -10.56 -1.60
CA ARG A 326 30.46 -10.59 -1.31
C ARG A 326 30.11 -11.86 -0.55
N LEU A 327 29.14 -11.74 0.34
CA LEU A 327 28.68 -12.84 1.19
C LEU A 327 28.01 -13.93 0.33
N PRO A 328 28.48 -15.18 0.39
CA PRO A 328 27.84 -16.27 -0.33
C PRO A 328 26.41 -16.48 0.17
N ASP A 329 25.52 -17.01 -0.68
CA ASP A 329 24.22 -17.52 -0.25
C ASP A 329 23.27 -16.51 0.43
N THR A 330 23.47 -15.24 0.14
CA THR A 330 22.61 -14.12 0.55
C THR A 330 21.61 -13.68 -0.52
N ALA A 331 21.76 -14.19 -1.75
CA ALA A 331 20.91 -13.83 -2.88
C ALA A 331 19.54 -14.53 -2.84
N PHE A 332 18.50 -13.85 -3.31
CA PHE A 332 17.15 -14.41 -3.49
C PHE A 332 16.35 -13.62 -4.53
N THR A 333 15.27 -14.21 -5.01
CA THR A 333 14.29 -13.56 -5.88
C THR A 333 12.95 -13.55 -5.16
N GLN A 334 12.22 -12.44 -5.22
CA GLN A 334 10.87 -12.35 -4.71
C GLN A 334 9.95 -11.73 -5.76
N TYR A 335 8.75 -12.27 -5.89
CA TYR A 335 7.74 -11.77 -6.83
C TYR A 335 6.35 -12.10 -6.32
N GLY A 336 5.38 -11.32 -6.77
CA GLY A 336 4.00 -11.50 -6.38
C GLY A 336 3.20 -10.22 -6.54
N GLY A 337 2.10 -10.13 -5.81
CA GLY A 337 1.20 -9.01 -5.96
C GLY A 337 -0.02 -9.05 -5.05
N LEU A 338 -0.83 -8.00 -5.22
CA LEU A 338 -2.09 -7.79 -4.54
C LEU A 338 -3.16 -7.50 -5.59
N LEU A 339 -4.27 -8.22 -5.51
CA LEU A 339 -5.52 -7.86 -6.16
C LEU A 339 -6.51 -7.44 -5.08
N ARG A 340 -7.12 -6.28 -5.22
CA ARG A 340 -8.16 -5.80 -4.31
C ARG A 340 -9.33 -5.24 -5.10
N ALA A 341 -10.54 -5.53 -4.65
CA ALA A 341 -11.77 -5.04 -5.24
C ALA A 341 -12.73 -4.58 -4.14
N ASN A 342 -13.23 -3.35 -4.24
CA ASN A 342 -14.20 -2.76 -3.34
C ASN A 342 -15.47 -2.48 -4.13
N PHE A 343 -16.60 -2.96 -3.61
CA PHE A 343 -17.92 -2.83 -4.21
C PHE A 343 -18.83 -2.12 -3.23
N ALA A 344 -19.25 -0.90 -3.53
CA ALA A 344 -20.31 -0.21 -2.80
C ALA A 344 -21.66 -0.82 -3.22
N LEU A 345 -22.23 -1.67 -2.37
CA LEU A 345 -23.54 -2.30 -2.62
C LEU A 345 -24.66 -1.25 -2.51
N ASN A 346 -24.47 -0.28 -1.62
CA ASN A 346 -25.31 0.91 -1.41
C ASN A 346 -24.50 1.95 -0.61
N GLU A 347 -25.12 3.07 -0.24
CA GLU A 347 -24.47 4.18 0.50
C GLU A 347 -23.93 3.80 1.88
N THR A 348 -24.37 2.68 2.45
CA THR A 348 -24.01 2.25 3.82
C THR A 348 -23.31 0.90 3.87
N SER A 349 -23.20 0.19 2.74
CA SER A 349 -22.73 -1.19 2.69
C SER A 349 -21.71 -1.40 1.59
N GLN A 350 -20.59 -2.03 1.93
CA GLN A 350 -19.52 -2.34 0.99
C GLN A 350 -19.05 -3.78 1.14
N LEU A 351 -18.73 -4.40 0.00
CA LEU A 351 -18.07 -5.69 -0.09
C LEU A 351 -16.64 -5.47 -0.56
N ILE A 352 -15.68 -5.98 0.21
CA ILE A 352 -14.25 -5.87 -0.05
C ILE A 352 -13.71 -7.27 -0.29
N PHE A 353 -13.00 -7.44 -1.39
CA PHE A 353 -12.22 -8.64 -1.68
C PHE A 353 -10.75 -8.24 -1.80
N SER A 354 -9.87 -9.01 -1.18
CA SER A 354 -8.42 -8.82 -1.26
C SER A 354 -7.75 -10.19 -1.37
N TYR A 355 -6.82 -10.31 -2.30
CA TYR A 355 -6.02 -11.49 -2.51
C TYR A 355 -4.57 -11.11 -2.74
N THR A 356 -3.69 -11.61 -1.89
CA THR A 356 -2.24 -11.46 -1.99
C THR A 356 -1.61 -12.80 -2.29
N ARG A 357 -0.78 -12.82 -3.33
CA ARG A 357 0.04 -13.99 -3.71
C ARG A 357 1.48 -13.55 -3.81
N ASN A 358 2.35 -14.08 -2.96
CA ASN A 358 3.78 -13.77 -2.99
C ASN A 358 4.62 -15.04 -2.90
N GLN A 359 5.77 -15.03 -3.57
CA GLN A 359 6.72 -16.13 -3.58
C GLN A 359 8.15 -15.60 -3.47
N GLN A 360 8.96 -16.31 -2.70
CA GLN A 360 10.39 -16.08 -2.57
C GLN A 360 11.16 -17.36 -2.89
N ASP A 361 12.12 -17.25 -3.81
CA ASP A 361 12.92 -18.36 -4.33
C ASP A 361 14.43 -18.07 -4.21
N GLY A 362 15.21 -19.15 -4.09
CA GLY A 362 16.67 -19.07 -4.03
C GLY A 362 17.24 -18.59 -2.69
N GLY A 363 16.38 -18.27 -1.72
CA GLY A 363 16.79 -17.94 -0.37
C GLY A 363 17.48 -19.12 0.31
N LYS A 364 18.52 -18.82 1.08
CA LYS A 364 19.25 -19.80 1.88
C LYS A 364 19.40 -19.30 3.29
N ARG A 365 19.51 -20.24 4.23
CA ARG A 365 19.82 -19.92 5.62
C ARG A 365 21.31 -19.67 5.77
N TYR A 366 21.72 -18.45 5.43
CA TYR A 366 23.11 -17.99 5.53
C TYR A 366 23.73 -18.28 6.90
N ASP A 367 22.94 -18.07 7.97
CA ASP A 367 23.28 -18.40 9.36
C ASP A 367 23.59 -19.88 9.62
N GLN A 368 23.17 -20.78 8.73
CA GLN A 368 23.39 -22.22 8.90
C GLN A 368 24.52 -22.76 8.05
N LEU A 369 25.08 -21.98 7.13
CA LEU A 369 26.13 -22.45 6.22
C LEU A 369 27.51 -22.40 6.90
N LEU A 370 28.58 -22.65 6.14
CA LEU A 370 29.95 -22.56 6.65
C LEU A 370 30.23 -21.15 7.17
N GLY A 371 30.63 -21.05 8.45
CA GLY A 371 30.70 -19.79 9.20
C GLY A 371 29.55 -19.60 10.18
N GLY A 372 28.47 -20.38 10.10
CA GLY A 372 27.39 -20.42 11.07
C GLY A 372 27.28 -21.80 11.74
N ASP A 373 26.11 -22.43 11.66
CA ASP A 373 25.86 -23.79 12.20
C ASP A 373 26.67 -24.90 11.47
N GLY A 374 27.30 -24.60 10.32
CA GLY A 374 28.20 -25.54 9.62
C GLY A 374 27.52 -26.55 8.70
N ASN A 375 26.29 -26.28 8.26
CA ASN A 375 25.64 -27.07 7.21
C ASN A 375 26.30 -26.84 5.85
N LEU A 376 26.31 -27.88 5.01
CA LEU A 376 26.76 -27.82 3.63
C LEU A 376 25.67 -27.26 2.71
N ARG A 377 24.40 -27.47 3.06
CA ARG A 377 23.23 -26.98 2.33
C ARG A 377 22.12 -26.62 3.30
N ALA A 378 21.49 -25.47 3.09
CA ALA A 378 20.35 -24.99 3.87
C ALA A 378 19.42 -24.15 2.98
N ASP A 379 18.82 -24.81 1.99
CA ASP A 379 18.00 -24.19 0.96
C ASP A 379 16.57 -23.97 1.45
N LEU A 380 16.04 -22.80 1.12
CA LEU A 380 14.62 -22.46 1.24
C LEU A 380 14.06 -22.29 -0.17
N ARG A 381 13.13 -23.16 -0.51
CA ARG A 381 12.51 -23.22 -1.83
C ARG A 381 11.01 -23.05 -1.68
N ASN A 382 10.38 -22.53 -2.72
CA ASN A 382 8.92 -22.45 -2.81
C ASN A 382 8.29 -21.82 -1.56
N LEU A 383 8.93 -20.76 -1.04
CA LEU A 383 8.38 -20.02 0.08
C LEU A 383 7.23 -19.17 -0.47
N MET A 384 6.00 -19.53 -0.13
CA MET A 384 4.81 -19.00 -0.79
C MET A 384 3.75 -18.57 0.22
N LEU A 385 3.05 -17.49 -0.12
CA LEU A 385 1.91 -16.95 0.63
C LEU A 385 0.71 -16.84 -0.30
N ASP A 386 -0.42 -17.40 0.14
CA ASP A 386 -1.77 -17.14 -0.36
C ASP A 386 -2.58 -16.52 0.77
N PHE A 387 -2.89 -15.23 0.69
CA PHE A 387 -3.68 -14.53 1.71
C PHE A 387 -4.92 -13.92 1.08
N LEU A 388 -6.09 -14.44 1.44
CA LEU A 388 -7.39 -13.99 0.93
C LEU A 388 -8.21 -13.41 2.07
N VAL A 389 -8.82 -12.26 1.83
CA VAL A 389 -9.79 -11.62 2.73
C VAL A 389 -11.02 -11.23 1.91
N ALA A 390 -12.19 -11.66 2.39
CA ALA A 390 -13.48 -11.17 1.92
C ALA A 390 -14.21 -10.55 3.11
N ARG A 391 -14.57 -9.27 3.00
CA ARG A 391 -15.17 -8.50 4.09
C ARG A 391 -16.42 -7.78 3.61
N LEU A 392 -17.55 -8.05 4.25
CA LEU A 392 -18.79 -7.27 4.09
C LEU A 392 -18.90 -6.33 5.28
N THR A 393 -18.93 -5.02 5.04
CA THR A 393 -19.17 -4.04 6.10
C THR A 393 -20.47 -3.29 5.86
N LYS A 394 -21.17 -2.98 6.95
CA LYS A 394 -22.36 -2.15 6.93
C LYS A 394 -22.27 -1.11 8.03
N GLN A 395 -22.59 0.14 7.69
CA GLN A 395 -22.60 1.27 8.61
C GLN A 395 -24.04 1.65 8.96
N ASN A 396 -24.22 2.44 10.02
CA ASN A 396 -25.50 3.02 10.44
C ASN A 396 -26.61 1.98 10.68
N LEU A 397 -26.35 1.02 11.57
CA LEU A 397 -27.29 -0.05 11.92
C LEU A 397 -28.26 0.32 13.06
N GLY A 398 -28.41 1.61 13.35
CA GLY A 398 -29.23 2.12 14.45
C GLY A 398 -28.46 2.06 15.77
N PHE A 399 -28.57 0.97 16.52
CA PHE A 399 -27.89 0.80 17.81
C PHE A 399 -26.37 0.55 17.69
N PHE A 400 -25.90 0.14 16.51
CA PHE A 400 -24.48 -0.08 16.22
C PHE A 400 -24.02 0.89 15.14
N ASP A 401 -22.86 1.52 15.35
CA ASP A 401 -22.25 2.43 14.38
C ASP A 401 -21.83 1.69 13.10
N ASN A 402 -21.28 0.48 13.25
CA ASN A 402 -20.87 -0.38 12.15
C ASN A 402 -21.00 -1.88 12.50
N SER A 403 -21.03 -2.71 11.47
CA SER A 403 -20.78 -4.15 11.56
C SER A 403 -19.92 -4.62 10.40
N ALA A 404 -19.12 -5.65 10.65
CA ALA A 404 -18.28 -6.28 9.65
C ALA A 404 -18.33 -7.80 9.78
N PHE A 405 -18.57 -8.49 8.66
CA PHE A 405 -18.35 -9.91 8.53
C PHE A 405 -17.10 -10.13 7.69
N THR A 406 -16.09 -10.79 8.25
CA THR A 406 -14.82 -11.06 7.57
C THR A 406 -14.59 -12.56 7.46
N PHE A 407 -14.39 -13.04 6.23
CA PHE A 407 -13.84 -14.35 5.94
C PHE A 407 -12.38 -14.17 5.50
N SER A 408 -11.48 -15.02 6.01
CA SER A 408 -10.08 -14.99 5.62
C SER A 408 -9.50 -16.38 5.43
N TYR A 409 -8.62 -16.53 4.46
CA TYR A 409 -7.80 -17.72 4.22
C TYR A 409 -6.33 -17.34 4.17
N ASN A 410 -5.49 -18.06 4.89
CA ASN A 410 -4.05 -17.82 4.98
C ASN A 410 -3.30 -19.15 4.77
N GLY A 411 -2.73 -19.31 3.58
CA GLY A 411 -1.90 -20.44 3.20
C GLY A 411 -0.43 -20.03 3.14
N GLN A 412 0.40 -20.63 3.98
CA GLN A 412 1.86 -20.46 3.97
C GLN A 412 2.50 -21.80 3.64
N ARG A 413 3.34 -21.83 2.61
CA ARG A 413 4.06 -23.04 2.18
C ARG A 413 5.56 -22.78 2.16
N GLU A 414 6.31 -23.77 2.61
CA GLU A 414 7.76 -23.78 2.60
C GLU A 414 8.23 -25.16 2.13
N GLU A 415 9.26 -25.20 1.29
CA GLU A 415 10.05 -26.41 1.04
C GLU A 415 11.48 -26.18 1.49
N ARG A 416 12.01 -27.08 2.32
CA ARG A 416 13.36 -26.96 2.86
C ARG A 416 14.22 -28.12 2.43
N THR A 417 15.48 -27.86 2.09
CA THR A 417 16.48 -28.91 1.95
C THR A 417 17.72 -28.59 2.74
N ASN A 418 18.00 -29.41 3.74
CA ASN A 418 19.17 -29.28 4.60
C ASN A 418 20.12 -30.47 4.42
N GLN A 419 21.42 -30.22 4.42
CA GLN A 419 22.48 -31.24 4.42
C GLN A 419 23.64 -30.70 5.25
N GLY A 420 24.03 -31.38 6.33
CA GLY A 420 25.05 -30.87 7.25
C GLY A 420 25.44 -31.86 8.34
N GLY A 421 26.59 -31.60 8.96
CA GLY A 421 27.31 -32.52 9.85
C GLY A 421 27.42 -32.04 11.29
N GLN A 422 26.33 -31.55 11.89
CA GLN A 422 26.11 -31.52 13.35
C GLN A 422 24.59 -31.47 13.61
N GLY A 423 24.02 -32.57 14.11
CA GLY A 423 22.79 -32.57 14.92
C GLY A 423 21.47 -32.96 14.24
N ASN A 424 21.05 -34.21 14.51
CA ASN A 424 19.69 -34.78 14.59
C ASN A 424 18.66 -34.54 13.47
#